data_AF-S3CQA2-F1
#
_entry.id   AF-S3CQA2-F1
#
_cell.length_a   1.000
_cell.length_b   1.000
_cell.length_c   1.000
_cell.angle_alpha   90.00
_cell.angle_beta   90.00
_cell.angle_gamma   90.00
#
_symmetry.space_group_name_H-M   'P 1'
#
loop_
_entity.id
_entity.type
_entity.pdbx_description
1 polymer ?
#
loop_
_entity_poly.entity_id
_entity_poly.type
_entity_poly.pdbx_seq_one_letter_code
_entity_poly.pdbx_strand_id
1 'polypeptide(L)'
;MGSLLKGAVIAAVALGTNRMDVYQLTSTNSLAYRSYSGSSWSPGWSPLGGTFNYVPAVTSYGSNRIDIIGTGSNTGAYHRYWNGNSWSGWNNYGGTFKSSISLISYGSNYLDYYGVGTDNAVWHKSWDGNSWSLYETLGGTFSSALSVVVTTTVTVRIDFFGVGNDKGCWHKYKSGNSWSGWDSRGGSFISEVVSITISINIFIFGIREDRAMWYSKWDGSKWSAWESLGGSFNSKPTVISWGPDRFDCYGTGTDNTMWHKSWSSGDGWQSGWESLGGNFDGAPTVVSWGPNRMDCFCYGYDKKIYHKSWGGSWSDGWSTIS
;
A
#
# COMPACT_ATOMS: atom_id res chain seq x y z
N MET A 1 -18.28 -1.93 10.37
CA MET A 1 -18.00 -0.50 10.63
C MET A 1 -16.77 -0.13 9.83
N GLY A 2 -16.84 0.92 9.00
CA GLY A 2 -15.70 1.39 8.21
C GLY A 2 -14.63 2.04 9.09
N SER A 3 -13.41 2.15 8.54
CA SER A 3 -12.30 2.92 9.13
C SER A 3 -12.78 4.32 9.55
N LEU A 4 -12.52 4.70 10.81
CA LEU A 4 -12.72 6.08 11.30
C LEU A 4 -11.66 7.05 10.74
N LEU A 5 -10.64 6.50 10.06
CA LEU A 5 -9.47 7.21 9.57
C LEU A 5 -9.49 7.37 8.05
N LYS A 6 -8.84 8.42 7.57
CA LYS A 6 -8.66 8.71 6.15
C LYS A 6 -7.92 7.56 5.46
N GLY A 7 -8.49 7.05 4.37
CA GLY A 7 -7.87 6.08 3.48
C GLY A 7 -6.92 6.73 2.48
N ALA A 8 -6.22 5.91 1.71
CA ALA A 8 -5.47 6.42 0.56
C ALA A 8 -6.45 6.70 -0.58
N VAL A 9 -6.41 7.92 -1.11
CA VAL A 9 -7.17 8.35 -2.30
C VAL A 9 -6.30 8.46 -3.55
N ILE A 10 -5.03 8.04 -3.40
CA ILE A 10 -4.00 8.04 -4.44
C ILE A 10 -3.29 6.70 -4.39
N ALA A 11 -2.97 6.13 -5.55
CA ALA A 11 -1.98 5.06 -5.68
C ALA A 11 -0.82 5.58 -6.52
N ALA A 12 0.38 5.02 -6.33
CA ALA A 12 1.53 5.39 -7.14
C ALA A 12 2.47 4.20 -7.29
N VAL A 13 3.22 4.19 -8.39
CA VAL A 13 4.23 3.17 -8.68
C VAL A 13 5.47 3.83 -9.28
N ALA A 14 6.64 3.38 -8.86
CA ALA A 14 7.92 3.73 -9.49
C ALA A 14 8.29 2.70 -10.57
N LEU A 15 8.81 3.16 -11.70
CA LEU A 15 9.09 2.34 -12.89
C LEU A 15 10.55 2.48 -13.30
N GLY A 16 11.45 1.82 -12.56
CA GLY A 16 12.87 2.09 -12.72
C GLY A 16 13.24 3.54 -12.40
N THR A 17 14.48 3.93 -12.69
CA THR A 17 15.04 5.20 -12.26
C THR A 17 14.31 6.39 -12.88
N ASN A 18 13.92 7.37 -12.05
CA ASN A 18 13.34 8.66 -12.45
C ASN A 18 11.99 8.58 -13.16
N ARG A 19 11.26 7.48 -13.04
CA ARG A 19 9.92 7.35 -13.62
C ARG A 19 8.96 6.91 -12.53
N MET A 20 7.83 7.60 -12.44
CA MET A 20 6.72 7.20 -11.59
C MET A 20 5.40 7.56 -12.25
N ASP A 21 4.37 6.77 -11.95
CA ASP A 21 2.99 7.06 -12.29
C ASP A 21 2.17 7.19 -11.01
N VAL A 22 1.30 8.19 -10.97
CA VAL A 22 0.36 8.48 -9.88
C VAL A 22 -1.05 8.31 -10.41
N TYR A 23 -1.91 7.66 -9.63
CA TYR A 23 -3.28 7.30 -9.97
C TYR A 23 -4.24 7.89 -8.96
N GLN A 24 -5.37 8.37 -9.44
CA GLN A 24 -6.46 8.83 -8.58
C GLN A 24 -7.81 8.45 -9.18
N LEU A 25 -8.82 8.44 -8.31
CA LEU A 25 -10.21 8.43 -8.76
C LEU A 25 -10.69 9.86 -8.98
N THR A 26 -11.39 10.09 -10.09
CA THR A 26 -12.09 11.35 -10.36
C THR A 26 -13.31 11.50 -9.45
N SER A 27 -13.98 12.65 -9.52
CA SER A 27 -15.28 12.88 -8.87
C SER A 27 -16.39 11.90 -9.30
N THR A 28 -16.20 11.19 -10.42
CA THR A 28 -17.10 10.16 -10.93
C THR A 28 -16.58 8.74 -10.68
N ASN A 29 -15.59 8.59 -9.79
CA ASN A 29 -14.95 7.31 -9.45
C ASN A 29 -14.27 6.60 -10.64
N SER A 30 -13.94 7.33 -11.70
CA SER A 30 -13.19 6.81 -12.85
C SER A 30 -11.69 6.93 -12.58
N LEU A 31 -10.90 5.95 -13.03
CA LEU A 31 -9.46 5.98 -12.82
C LEU A 31 -8.80 6.92 -13.83
N ALA A 32 -7.90 7.78 -13.34
CA ALA A 32 -6.99 8.55 -14.16
C ALA A 32 -5.56 8.43 -13.61
N TYR A 33 -4.57 8.65 -14.48
CA TYR A 33 -3.17 8.64 -14.10
C TYR A 33 -2.42 9.87 -14.60
N ARG A 34 -1.37 10.23 -13.90
CA ARG A 34 -0.39 11.24 -14.30
C ARG A 34 1.00 10.66 -14.14
N SER A 35 1.89 11.03 -15.06
CA SER A 35 3.16 10.37 -15.24
C SER A 35 4.31 11.35 -15.09
N TYR A 36 5.36 11.00 -14.35
CA TYR A 36 6.59 11.78 -14.24
C TYR A 36 7.69 11.11 -15.05
N SER A 37 8.41 11.86 -15.90
CA SER A 37 9.46 11.36 -16.80
C SER A 37 10.88 11.56 -16.30
N GLY A 38 11.05 12.05 -15.07
CA GLY A 38 12.37 12.36 -14.50
C GLY A 38 12.73 13.84 -14.55
N SER A 39 12.05 14.60 -15.40
CA SER A 39 12.20 16.05 -15.51
C SER A 39 10.88 16.78 -15.36
N SER A 40 9.77 16.20 -15.81
CA SER A 40 8.46 16.84 -15.77
C SER A 40 7.31 15.84 -15.63
N TRP A 41 6.18 16.36 -15.13
CA TRP A 41 4.91 15.66 -15.18
C TRP A 41 4.30 15.75 -16.58
N SER A 42 3.52 14.74 -16.97
CA SER A 42 2.68 14.81 -18.17
C SER A 42 1.76 16.04 -18.11
N PRO A 43 1.33 16.60 -19.27
CA PRO A 43 0.58 17.85 -19.32
C PRO A 43 -0.71 17.86 -18.50
N GLY A 44 -1.31 16.69 -18.26
CA GLY A 44 -2.45 16.53 -17.38
C GLY A 44 -2.72 15.08 -17.03
N TRP A 45 -3.88 14.86 -16.40
CA TRP A 45 -4.40 13.54 -16.06
C TRP A 45 -4.95 12.83 -17.29
N SER A 46 -4.41 11.66 -17.56
CA SER A 46 -4.85 10.77 -18.64
C SER A 46 -5.93 9.81 -18.10
N PRO A 47 -7.11 9.74 -18.72
CA PRO A 47 -8.16 8.84 -18.27
C PRO A 47 -7.80 7.38 -18.58
N LEU A 48 -8.02 6.49 -17.61
CA LEU A 48 -7.99 5.02 -17.80
C LEU A 48 -9.39 4.41 -17.79
N GLY A 49 -10.41 5.17 -17.39
CA GLY A 49 -11.80 4.70 -17.35
C GLY A 49 -12.05 3.75 -16.19
N GLY A 50 -13.11 2.94 -16.33
CA GLY A 50 -13.63 2.10 -15.25
C GLY A 50 -14.40 2.92 -14.20
N THR A 51 -14.98 2.24 -13.22
CA THR A 51 -15.62 2.89 -12.07
C THR A 51 -15.38 2.03 -10.85
N PHE A 52 -14.72 2.59 -9.83
CA PHE A 52 -14.18 1.83 -8.70
C PHE A 52 -14.70 2.32 -7.36
N ASN A 53 -14.87 1.40 -6.41
CA ASN A 53 -15.23 1.71 -5.03
C ASN A 53 -14.04 2.20 -4.20
N TYR A 54 -12.82 1.82 -4.62
CA TYR A 54 -11.56 2.16 -3.98
C TYR A 54 -10.53 2.50 -5.04
N VAL A 55 -9.52 3.29 -4.71
CA VAL A 55 -8.38 3.50 -5.60
C VAL A 55 -7.74 2.13 -5.89
N PRO A 56 -7.61 1.74 -7.17
CA PRO A 56 -7.01 0.47 -7.55
C PRO A 56 -5.58 0.32 -7.04
N ALA A 57 -5.21 -0.90 -6.65
CA ALA A 57 -3.83 -1.23 -6.37
C ALA A 57 -3.01 -1.32 -7.65
N VAL A 58 -1.77 -0.90 -7.57
CA VAL A 58 -0.85 -0.82 -8.71
C VAL A 58 0.47 -1.47 -8.32
N THR A 59 1.01 -2.31 -9.20
CA THR A 59 2.35 -2.87 -9.07
C THR A 59 3.09 -2.85 -10.40
N SER A 60 4.39 -3.06 -10.32
CA SER A 60 5.26 -3.24 -11.48
C SER A 60 6.20 -4.40 -11.22
N TYR A 61 6.32 -5.31 -12.19
CA TYR A 61 7.29 -6.41 -12.15
C TYR A 61 8.41 -6.26 -13.19
N GLY A 62 8.44 -5.13 -13.90
CA GLY A 62 9.46 -4.83 -14.90
C GLY A 62 9.37 -3.36 -15.36
N SER A 63 10.47 -2.83 -15.90
CA SER A 63 10.60 -1.40 -16.25
C SER A 63 9.52 -0.85 -17.18
N ASN A 64 8.89 -1.73 -17.97
CA ASN A 64 7.86 -1.37 -18.94
C ASN A 64 6.52 -2.08 -18.67
N ARG A 65 6.28 -2.51 -17.43
CA ARG A 65 5.06 -3.23 -17.06
C ARG A 65 4.41 -2.60 -15.83
N ILE A 66 3.12 -2.34 -15.96
CA ILE A 66 2.25 -1.92 -14.87
C ILE A 66 1.04 -2.83 -14.86
N ASP A 67 0.66 -3.29 -13.68
CA ASP A 67 -0.58 -4.00 -13.44
C ASP A 67 -1.41 -3.25 -12.42
N ILE A 68 -2.67 -3.01 -12.78
CA ILE A 68 -3.65 -2.31 -11.96
C ILE A 68 -4.81 -3.26 -11.71
N ILE A 69 -5.20 -3.40 -10.45
CA ILE A 69 -6.41 -4.14 -10.10
C ILE A 69 -7.24 -3.38 -9.07
N GLY A 70 -8.55 -3.34 -9.28
CA GLY A 70 -9.45 -2.61 -8.41
C GLY A 70 -10.79 -3.28 -8.24
N THR A 71 -11.44 -2.98 -7.11
CA THR A 71 -12.82 -3.35 -6.83
C THR A 71 -13.75 -2.38 -7.57
N GLY A 72 -14.41 -2.87 -8.61
CA GLY A 72 -15.38 -2.11 -9.39
C GLY A 72 -16.61 -1.70 -8.57
N SER A 73 -17.41 -0.77 -9.09
CA SER A 73 -18.65 -0.31 -8.44
C SER A 73 -19.66 -1.43 -8.20
N ASN A 74 -19.62 -2.48 -9.01
CA ASN A 74 -20.39 -3.71 -8.85
C ASN A 74 -19.72 -4.75 -7.95
N THR A 75 -18.69 -4.38 -7.18
CA THR A 75 -17.88 -5.24 -6.29
C THR A 75 -16.98 -6.28 -6.97
N GLY A 76 -16.98 -6.37 -8.30
CA GLY A 76 -16.10 -7.29 -9.03
C GLY A 76 -14.64 -6.83 -9.07
N ALA A 77 -13.70 -7.75 -9.24
CA ALA A 77 -12.30 -7.43 -9.50
C ALA A 77 -12.09 -7.12 -10.98
N TYR A 78 -11.51 -5.95 -11.27
CA TYR A 78 -11.15 -5.54 -12.63
C TYR A 78 -9.66 -5.30 -12.73
N HIS A 79 -9.02 -5.90 -13.73
CA HIS A 79 -7.59 -5.73 -13.99
C HIS A 79 -7.31 -5.14 -15.37
N ARG A 80 -6.29 -4.29 -15.43
CA ARG A 80 -5.78 -3.61 -16.61
C ARG A 80 -4.27 -3.53 -16.50
N TYR A 81 -3.58 -3.56 -17.63
CA TYR A 81 -2.12 -3.50 -17.63
C TYR A 81 -1.54 -2.64 -18.75
N TRP A 82 -0.33 -2.14 -18.53
CA TRP A 82 0.54 -1.53 -19.54
C TRP A 82 1.60 -2.54 -19.98
N ASN A 83 1.77 -2.76 -21.28
CA ASN A 83 2.74 -3.74 -21.80
C ASN A 83 4.05 -3.12 -22.35
N GLY A 84 4.28 -1.83 -22.13
CA GLY A 84 5.40 -1.09 -22.70
C GLY A 84 5.02 -0.22 -23.90
N ASN A 85 3.93 -0.58 -24.59
CA ASN A 85 3.49 0.12 -25.80
C ASN A 85 2.07 0.67 -25.67
N SER A 86 1.17 -0.08 -25.03
CA SER A 86 -0.23 0.30 -24.89
C SER A 86 -0.84 -0.25 -23.60
N TRP A 87 -1.92 0.39 -23.18
CA TRP A 87 -2.78 -0.12 -22.13
C TRP A 87 -3.75 -1.17 -22.72
N SER A 88 -3.95 -2.27 -21.99
CA SER A 88 -5.03 -3.23 -22.26
C SER A 88 -6.42 -2.61 -22.04
N GLY A 89 -7.49 -3.31 -22.39
CA GLY A 89 -8.82 -3.04 -21.84
C GLY A 89 -8.92 -3.36 -20.35
N TRP A 90 -10.03 -2.97 -19.71
CA TRP A 90 -10.40 -3.48 -18.38
C TRP A 90 -11.02 -4.86 -18.52
N ASN A 91 -10.42 -5.86 -17.88
CA ASN A 91 -10.92 -7.23 -17.85
C ASN A 91 -11.62 -7.48 -16.51
N ASN A 92 -12.83 -8.03 -16.55
CA ASN A 92 -13.56 -8.44 -15.36
C ASN A 92 -13.16 -9.86 -14.97
N TYR A 93 -12.66 -10.04 -13.76
CA TYR A 93 -12.25 -11.34 -13.22
C TYR A 93 -13.25 -11.91 -12.19
N GLY A 94 -14.42 -11.29 -12.05
CA GLY A 94 -15.49 -11.74 -11.16
C GLY A 94 -15.21 -11.42 -9.70
N GLY A 95 -15.71 -12.27 -8.80
CA GLY A 95 -15.60 -12.06 -7.36
C GLY A 95 -16.60 -11.01 -6.84
N THR A 96 -16.62 -10.83 -5.52
CA THR A 96 -17.55 -9.93 -4.84
C THR A 96 -16.86 -9.37 -3.59
N PHE A 97 -16.17 -8.25 -3.74
CA PHE A 97 -15.28 -7.68 -2.73
C PHE A 97 -15.89 -6.46 -2.04
N LYS A 98 -15.70 -6.40 -0.72
CA LYS A 98 -16.07 -5.24 0.09
C LYS A 98 -14.88 -4.37 0.48
N SER A 99 -13.65 -4.78 0.18
CA SER A 99 -12.42 -4.01 0.46
C SER A 99 -11.75 -3.52 -0.82
N SER A 100 -10.71 -2.68 -0.67
CA SER A 100 -9.69 -2.55 -1.72
C SER A 100 -8.97 -3.89 -1.93
N ILE A 101 -8.33 -4.04 -3.09
CA ILE A 101 -7.52 -5.21 -3.42
C ILE A 101 -6.06 -4.91 -3.09
N SER A 102 -5.36 -5.91 -2.56
CA SER A 102 -3.91 -5.89 -2.37
C SER A 102 -3.28 -6.65 -3.52
N LEU A 103 -2.35 -6.03 -4.24
CA LEU A 103 -1.69 -6.62 -5.42
C LEU A 103 -0.19 -6.71 -5.18
N ILE A 104 0.38 -7.89 -5.32
CA ILE A 104 1.82 -8.12 -5.18
C ILE A 104 2.41 -8.71 -6.46
N SER A 105 3.72 -8.49 -6.62
CA SER A 105 4.58 -9.18 -7.56
C SER A 105 5.79 -9.70 -6.79
N TYR A 106 6.22 -10.92 -7.06
CA TYR A 106 7.40 -11.51 -6.41
C TYR A 106 8.27 -12.36 -7.35
N GLY A 107 8.04 -12.26 -8.65
CA GLY A 107 8.84 -12.93 -9.67
C GLY A 107 8.47 -12.41 -11.05
N SER A 108 9.32 -12.69 -12.04
CA SER A 108 9.04 -12.35 -13.43
C SER A 108 7.72 -13.01 -13.86
N ASN A 109 6.73 -12.19 -14.19
CA ASN A 109 5.39 -12.61 -14.60
C ASN A 109 4.57 -13.32 -13.51
N TYR A 110 4.87 -13.13 -12.22
CA TYR A 110 4.02 -13.63 -11.15
C TYR A 110 3.30 -12.49 -10.44
N LEU A 111 1.97 -12.50 -10.51
CA LEU A 111 1.11 -11.59 -9.76
C LEU A 111 0.21 -12.40 -8.83
N ASP A 112 -0.10 -11.86 -7.67
CA ASP A 112 -1.18 -12.38 -6.85
C ASP A 112 -1.96 -11.20 -6.28
N TYR A 113 -3.28 -11.34 -6.23
CA TYR A 113 -4.12 -10.31 -5.66
C TYR A 113 -5.09 -10.89 -4.66
N TYR A 114 -5.31 -10.13 -3.58
CA TYR A 114 -6.09 -10.54 -2.43
C TYR A 114 -7.14 -9.47 -2.13
N GLY A 115 -8.36 -9.89 -1.83
CA GLY A 115 -9.41 -8.99 -1.39
C GLY A 115 -10.29 -9.66 -0.35
N VAL A 116 -10.93 -8.83 0.49
CA VAL A 116 -11.92 -9.31 1.44
C VAL A 116 -13.29 -9.33 0.77
N GLY A 117 -13.89 -10.51 0.72
CA GLY A 117 -15.21 -10.76 0.16
C GLY A 117 -16.33 -10.16 1.00
N THR A 118 -17.53 -10.08 0.43
CA THR A 118 -18.75 -9.68 1.15
C THR A 118 -19.13 -10.66 2.27
N ASP A 119 -18.60 -11.89 2.22
CA ASP A 119 -18.64 -12.91 3.28
C ASP A 119 -17.62 -12.69 4.41
N ASN A 120 -16.82 -11.62 4.33
CA ASN A 120 -15.69 -11.29 5.22
C ASN A 120 -14.46 -12.19 5.08
N ALA A 121 -14.47 -13.20 4.22
CA ALA A 121 -13.32 -14.06 3.99
C ALA A 121 -12.33 -13.43 3.01
N VAL A 122 -11.08 -13.86 3.06
CA VAL A 122 -10.08 -13.45 2.07
C VAL A 122 -10.17 -14.37 0.87
N TRP A 123 -10.24 -13.77 -0.32
CA TRP A 123 -10.25 -14.46 -1.61
C TRP A 123 -9.12 -13.94 -2.49
N HIS A 124 -8.54 -14.81 -3.31
CA HIS A 124 -7.43 -14.44 -4.17
C HIS A 124 -7.42 -15.16 -5.52
N LYS A 125 -6.66 -14.59 -6.47
CA LYS A 125 -6.24 -15.25 -7.71
C LYS A 125 -4.79 -14.90 -7.99
N SER A 126 -4.05 -15.88 -8.50
CA SER A 126 -2.68 -15.71 -8.96
C SER A 126 -2.58 -15.77 -10.48
N TRP A 127 -1.64 -15.02 -11.05
CA TRP A 127 -1.22 -15.07 -12.44
C TRP A 127 0.13 -15.77 -12.55
N ASP A 128 0.22 -16.79 -13.39
CA ASP A 128 1.42 -17.63 -13.56
C ASP A 128 2.28 -17.26 -14.78
N GLY A 129 1.93 -16.18 -15.49
CA GLY A 129 2.54 -15.80 -16.76
C GLY A 129 1.69 -16.12 -17.99
N ASN A 130 0.70 -17.00 -17.85
CA ASN A 130 -0.16 -17.44 -18.95
C ASN A 130 -1.65 -17.24 -18.65
N SER A 131 -2.08 -17.52 -17.41
CA SER A 131 -3.48 -17.47 -17.03
C SER A 131 -3.66 -17.08 -15.57
N TRP A 132 -4.84 -16.53 -15.27
CA TRP A 132 -5.28 -16.35 -13.89
C TRP A 132 -5.87 -17.65 -13.37
N SER A 133 -5.51 -18.05 -12.15
CA SER A 133 -6.06 -19.20 -11.44
C SER A 133 -7.57 -19.10 -11.23
N LEU A 134 -8.23 -20.16 -10.74
CA LEU A 134 -9.57 -20.03 -10.16
C LEU A 134 -9.50 -19.25 -8.83
N TYR A 135 -10.65 -18.82 -8.32
CA TYR A 135 -10.72 -18.20 -7.00
C TYR A 135 -10.43 -19.23 -5.91
N GLU A 136 -9.52 -18.88 -5.02
CA GLU A 136 -9.21 -19.65 -3.81
C GLU A 136 -9.49 -18.79 -2.58
N THR A 137 -10.01 -19.40 -1.53
CA THR A 137 -10.24 -18.73 -0.25
C THR A 137 -9.10 -19.02 0.72
N LEU A 138 -8.65 -17.99 1.40
CA LEU A 138 -7.74 -18.08 2.53
C LEU A 138 -8.51 -18.16 3.86
N GLY A 139 -9.84 -18.09 3.82
CA GLY A 139 -10.71 -18.04 4.99
C GLY A 139 -10.54 -16.77 5.82
N GLY A 140 -10.80 -16.89 7.12
CA GLY A 140 -10.77 -15.78 8.08
C GLY A 140 -11.99 -14.86 7.98
N THR A 141 -12.05 -13.85 8.85
CA THR A 141 -13.14 -12.86 8.91
C THR A 141 -12.57 -11.47 9.19
N PHE A 142 -12.52 -10.63 8.16
CA PHE A 142 -11.82 -9.35 8.19
C PHE A 142 -12.74 -8.15 8.00
N SER A 143 -12.40 -7.05 8.66
CA SER A 143 -13.04 -5.73 8.49
C SER A 143 -12.22 -4.76 7.65
N SER A 144 -10.93 -5.03 7.43
CA SER A 144 -10.02 -4.20 6.61
C SER A 144 -9.58 -4.92 5.33
N ALA A 145 -8.99 -4.19 4.36
CA ALA A 145 -8.17 -4.84 3.35
C ALA A 145 -6.94 -5.52 3.99
N LEU A 146 -6.29 -6.42 3.24
CA LEU A 146 -5.05 -7.06 3.68
C LEU A 146 -3.82 -6.20 3.38
N SER A 147 -2.79 -6.35 4.19
CA SER A 147 -1.41 -6.00 3.82
C SER A 147 -0.63 -7.29 3.60
N VAL A 148 0.13 -7.33 2.49
CA VAL A 148 0.80 -8.54 2.03
C VAL A 148 2.24 -8.20 1.70
N VAL A 149 3.17 -8.98 2.23
CA VAL A 149 4.61 -8.83 1.98
C VAL A 149 5.23 -10.16 1.61
N VAL A 150 6.36 -10.08 0.90
CA VAL A 150 7.13 -11.26 0.50
C VAL A 150 8.51 -11.20 1.13
N THR A 151 8.98 -12.36 1.60
CA THR A 151 10.36 -12.60 2.05
C THR A 151 10.95 -13.74 1.22
N THR A 152 12.21 -13.57 0.79
CA THR A 152 12.92 -14.59 0.00
C THR A 152 14.22 -14.97 0.70
N THR A 153 14.18 -16.04 1.48
CA THR A 153 15.38 -16.60 2.13
C THR A 153 15.89 -17.83 1.36
N VAL A 154 15.12 -18.92 1.40
CA VAL A 154 15.39 -20.18 0.67
C VAL A 154 14.19 -20.59 -0.18
N THR A 155 12.98 -20.38 0.35
CA THR A 155 11.72 -20.49 -0.39
C THR A 155 11.01 -19.15 -0.36
N VAL A 156 10.21 -18.85 -1.39
CA VAL A 156 9.33 -17.69 -1.35
C VAL A 156 8.36 -17.88 -0.20
N ARG A 157 8.34 -16.91 0.71
CA ARG A 157 7.37 -16.82 1.79
C ARG A 157 6.54 -15.55 1.62
N ILE A 158 5.22 -15.70 1.65
CA ILE A 158 4.26 -14.61 1.54
C ILE A 158 3.53 -14.53 2.88
N ASP A 159 3.56 -13.35 3.51
CA ASP A 159 2.91 -13.10 4.79
C ASP A 159 1.74 -12.13 4.61
N PHE A 160 0.61 -12.48 5.21
CA PHE A 160 -0.68 -11.81 5.11
C PHE A 160 -1.07 -11.23 6.46
N PHE A 161 -1.46 -9.97 6.47
CA PHE A 161 -1.90 -9.26 7.67
C PHE A 161 -3.22 -8.56 7.42
N GLY A 162 -4.13 -8.62 8.37
CA GLY A 162 -5.40 -7.89 8.29
C GLY A 162 -5.99 -7.62 9.66
N VAL A 163 -6.94 -6.69 9.72
CA VAL A 163 -7.69 -6.38 10.93
C VAL A 163 -9.01 -7.14 10.92
N GLY A 164 -9.21 -7.97 11.95
CA GLY A 164 -10.44 -8.74 12.17
C GLY A 164 -11.58 -7.88 12.71
N ASN A 165 -12.79 -8.46 12.76
CA ASN A 165 -13.96 -7.79 13.36
C ASN A 165 -13.78 -7.49 14.86
N ASP A 166 -12.83 -8.16 15.50
CA ASP A 166 -12.38 -7.95 16.88
C ASP A 166 -11.42 -6.76 17.04
N LYS A 167 -11.12 -6.04 15.95
CA LYS A 167 -10.06 -5.01 15.83
C LYS A 167 -8.64 -5.55 16.03
N GLY A 168 -8.45 -6.86 16.18
CA GLY A 168 -7.14 -7.49 16.32
C GLY A 168 -6.43 -7.59 14.97
N CYS A 169 -5.10 -7.54 14.99
CA CYS A 169 -4.31 -7.93 13.82
C CYS A 169 -4.23 -9.46 13.74
N TRP A 170 -4.45 -10.01 12.56
CA TRP A 170 -4.34 -11.44 12.27
C TRP A 170 -3.28 -11.68 11.21
N HIS A 171 -2.56 -12.80 11.36
CA HIS A 171 -1.44 -13.19 10.50
C HIS A 171 -1.67 -14.58 9.92
N LYS A 172 -1.27 -14.78 8.67
CA LYS A 172 -1.15 -16.07 7.99
C LYS A 172 0.05 -15.99 7.06
N TYR A 173 0.67 -17.11 6.73
CA TYR A 173 1.72 -17.15 5.71
C TYR A 173 1.65 -18.39 4.83
N LYS A 174 2.24 -18.26 3.64
CA LYS A 174 2.57 -19.36 2.73
C LYS A 174 4.09 -19.44 2.64
N SER A 175 4.68 -20.62 2.78
CA SER A 175 6.10 -20.86 2.52
C SER A 175 6.24 -22.01 1.52
N GLY A 176 6.72 -21.71 0.32
CA GLY A 176 6.63 -22.65 -0.81
C GLY A 176 5.17 -23.03 -1.07
N ASN A 177 4.84 -24.32 -0.97
CA ASN A 177 3.48 -24.83 -1.13
C ASN A 177 2.72 -25.05 0.19
N SER A 178 3.33 -24.73 1.33
CA SER A 178 2.74 -24.97 2.65
C SER A 178 2.09 -23.70 3.18
N TRP A 179 0.87 -23.84 3.70
CA TRP A 179 0.11 -22.76 4.33
C TRP A 179 0.08 -22.92 5.85
N SER A 180 0.23 -21.82 6.58
CA SER A 180 -0.10 -21.77 8.00
C SER A 180 -1.61 -21.63 8.24
N GLY A 181 -2.06 -21.79 9.48
CA GLY A 181 -3.36 -21.26 9.93
C GLY A 181 -3.34 -19.73 10.09
N TRP A 182 -4.52 -19.13 10.30
CA TRP A 182 -4.60 -17.75 10.81
C TRP A 182 -4.30 -17.75 12.31
N ASP A 183 -3.35 -16.92 12.76
CA ASP A 183 -3.07 -16.68 14.17
C ASP A 183 -3.30 -15.22 14.55
N SER A 184 -3.79 -15.00 15.77
CA SER A 184 -4.00 -13.65 16.29
C SER A 184 -2.66 -13.06 16.73
N ARG A 185 -2.40 -11.84 16.28
CA ARG A 185 -1.30 -10.98 16.74
C ARG A 185 -1.75 -10.01 17.83
N GLY A 186 -3.02 -10.07 18.23
CA GLY A 186 -3.62 -9.15 19.20
C GLY A 186 -3.62 -7.69 18.73
N GLY A 187 -3.60 -6.77 19.70
CA GLY A 187 -3.79 -5.34 19.47
C GLY A 187 -5.26 -4.94 19.34
N SER A 188 -5.51 -3.64 19.15
CA SER A 188 -6.83 -3.07 18.88
C SER A 188 -6.63 -1.89 17.93
N PHE A 189 -6.90 -2.11 16.65
CA PHE A 189 -6.60 -1.18 15.56
C PHE A 189 -7.87 -0.48 15.06
N ILE A 190 -7.73 0.82 14.78
CA ILE A 190 -8.76 1.64 14.13
C ILE A 190 -8.41 1.98 12.67
N SER A 191 -7.21 1.60 12.22
CA SER A 191 -6.78 1.64 10.81
C SER A 191 -6.66 0.23 10.24
N GLU A 192 -6.54 0.12 8.92
CA GLU A 192 -5.88 -1.03 8.31
C GLU A 192 -4.44 -1.13 8.83
N VAL A 193 -3.92 -2.36 8.94
CA VAL A 193 -2.48 -2.56 9.17
C VAL A 193 -1.73 -2.50 7.85
N VAL A 194 -0.49 -2.02 7.87
CA VAL A 194 0.43 -2.05 6.73
C VAL A 194 1.73 -2.74 7.12
N SER A 195 2.32 -3.50 6.21
CA SER A 195 3.58 -4.19 6.47
C SER A 195 4.65 -3.89 5.41
N ILE A 196 5.90 -4.05 5.83
CA ILE A 196 7.07 -3.95 4.97
C ILE A 196 8.10 -5.03 5.36
N THR A 197 8.80 -5.55 4.35
CA THR A 197 9.95 -6.45 4.54
C THR A 197 11.24 -5.65 4.44
N ILE A 198 12.15 -5.84 5.41
CA ILE A 198 13.52 -5.28 5.40
C ILE A 198 14.49 -6.41 5.71
N SER A 199 15.26 -6.81 4.70
CA SER A 199 16.03 -8.06 4.72
C SER A 199 15.09 -9.24 5.02
N ILE A 200 15.29 -9.97 6.11
CA ILE A 200 14.41 -11.05 6.55
C ILE A 200 13.35 -10.62 7.57
N ASN A 201 13.42 -9.37 8.03
CA ASN A 201 12.51 -8.87 9.05
C ASN A 201 11.21 -8.40 8.40
N ILE A 202 10.09 -8.66 9.08
CA ILE A 202 8.80 -8.09 8.71
C ILE A 202 8.40 -7.10 9.80
N PHE A 203 8.00 -5.91 9.40
CA PHE A 203 7.42 -4.91 10.29
C PHE A 203 5.95 -4.73 9.95
N ILE A 204 5.09 -4.68 10.96
CA ILE A 204 3.66 -4.37 10.83
C ILE A 204 3.40 -3.07 11.57
N PHE A 205 2.61 -2.18 10.97
CA PHE A 205 2.21 -0.90 11.52
C PHE A 205 0.69 -0.75 11.50
N GLY A 206 0.15 -0.05 12.48
CA GLY A 206 -1.27 0.33 12.51
C GLY A 206 -1.53 1.44 13.51
N ILE A 207 -2.66 2.12 13.38
CA ILE A 207 -3.14 3.14 14.32
C ILE A 207 -4.12 2.50 15.30
N ARG A 208 -3.94 2.79 16.59
CA ARG A 208 -4.81 2.32 17.68
C ARG A 208 -5.74 3.42 18.18
N GLU A 209 -6.59 3.09 19.15
CA GLU A 209 -7.59 4.01 19.71
C GLU A 209 -6.99 5.26 20.35
N ASP A 210 -5.74 5.19 20.82
CA ASP A 210 -4.95 6.32 21.30
C ASP A 210 -4.45 7.25 20.17
N ARG A 211 -4.78 6.93 18.91
CA ARG A 211 -4.32 7.59 17.68
C ARG A 211 -2.81 7.56 17.45
N ALA A 212 -2.06 6.82 18.26
CA ALA A 212 -0.64 6.61 18.04
C ALA A 212 -0.41 5.56 16.95
N MET A 213 0.73 5.65 16.27
CA MET A 213 1.20 4.57 15.41
C MET A 213 1.89 3.51 16.27
N TRP A 214 1.48 2.26 16.12
CA TRP A 214 2.06 1.11 16.81
C TRP A 214 2.71 0.17 15.81
N TYR A 215 3.78 -0.52 16.23
CA TYR A 215 4.45 -1.50 15.39
C TYR A 215 4.81 -2.79 16.13
N SER A 216 4.96 -3.88 15.38
CA SER A 216 5.52 -5.16 15.83
C SER A 216 6.46 -5.70 14.73
N LYS A 217 7.50 -6.40 15.13
CA LYS A 217 8.58 -6.89 14.26
C LYS A 217 8.71 -8.41 14.34
N TRP A 218 8.78 -9.08 13.20
CA TRP A 218 9.31 -10.43 13.06
C TRP A 218 10.82 -10.36 12.82
N ASP A 219 11.61 -11.04 13.64
CA ASP A 219 13.08 -11.04 13.55
C ASP A 219 13.67 -12.21 12.76
N GLY A 220 12.82 -13.02 12.11
CA GLY A 220 13.20 -14.29 11.50
C GLY A 220 12.84 -15.51 12.36
N SER A 221 12.60 -15.32 13.66
CA SER A 221 12.33 -16.40 14.62
C SER A 221 11.10 -16.17 15.49
N LYS A 222 10.84 -14.92 15.88
CA LYS A 222 9.73 -14.54 16.75
C LYS A 222 9.24 -13.15 16.42
N TRP A 223 8.01 -12.89 16.85
CA TRP A 223 7.43 -11.56 16.83
C TRP A 223 7.72 -10.82 18.15
N SER A 224 8.03 -9.53 18.06
CA SER A 224 8.10 -8.64 19.21
C SER A 224 6.70 -8.35 19.78
N ALA A 225 6.65 -7.88 21.01
CA ALA A 225 5.46 -7.20 21.52
C ALA A 225 5.16 -5.96 20.66
N TRP A 226 3.92 -5.49 20.73
CA TRP A 226 3.55 -4.23 20.10
C TRP A 226 4.14 -3.05 20.88
N GLU A 227 4.76 -2.13 20.15
CA GLU A 227 5.39 -0.94 20.70
C GLU A 227 4.78 0.32 20.07
N SER A 228 4.57 1.35 20.87
CA SER A 228 4.06 2.64 20.39
C SER A 228 5.22 3.48 19.84
N LEU A 229 5.03 4.05 18.66
CA LEU A 229 5.88 5.12 18.11
C LEU A 229 5.35 6.51 18.49
N GLY A 230 4.28 6.59 19.29
CA GLY A 230 3.59 7.83 19.62
C GLY A 230 2.93 8.49 18.40
N GLY A 231 2.84 9.81 18.42
CA GLY A 231 2.13 10.61 17.43
C GLY A 231 0.61 10.63 17.65
N SER A 232 -0.10 11.38 16.80
CA SER A 232 -1.57 11.50 16.80
C SER A 232 -2.06 11.59 15.36
N PHE A 233 -2.57 10.48 14.84
CA PHE A 233 -2.87 10.30 13.43
C PHE A 233 -4.36 10.24 13.13
N ASN A 234 -4.73 10.74 11.94
CA ASN A 234 -6.08 10.66 11.38
C ASN A 234 -6.14 9.92 10.04
N SER A 235 -5.07 9.23 9.65
CA SER A 235 -5.01 8.35 8.48
C SER A 235 -4.44 6.99 8.84
N LYS A 236 -4.62 6.00 7.97
CA LYS A 236 -3.79 4.78 8.04
C LYS A 236 -2.30 5.12 7.83
N PRO A 237 -1.36 4.29 8.33
CA PRO A 237 0.06 4.48 8.08
C PRO A 237 0.41 4.20 6.62
N THR A 238 1.51 4.80 6.17
CA THR A 238 2.19 4.43 4.92
C THR A 238 3.64 4.16 5.25
N VAL A 239 4.20 3.06 4.73
CA VAL A 239 5.58 2.65 4.98
C VAL A 239 6.29 2.32 3.69
N ILE A 240 7.52 2.80 3.53
CA ILE A 240 8.34 2.50 2.38
C ILE A 240 9.82 2.44 2.74
N SER A 241 10.59 1.72 1.93
CA SER A 241 12.04 1.73 1.95
C SER A 241 12.56 2.30 0.65
N TRP A 242 13.63 3.09 0.74
CA TRP A 242 14.38 3.56 -0.42
C TRP A 242 15.80 2.97 -0.47
N GLY A 243 16.16 2.10 0.49
CA GLY A 243 17.50 1.54 0.54
C GLY A 243 17.61 0.40 1.56
N PRO A 244 18.69 -0.40 1.48
CA PRO A 244 18.92 -1.50 2.41
C PRO A 244 18.86 -1.04 3.86
N ASP A 245 18.30 -1.91 4.72
CA ASP A 245 18.31 -1.78 6.18
C ASP A 245 17.76 -0.46 6.74
N ARG A 246 16.88 0.20 5.99
CA ARG A 246 16.14 1.38 6.44
C ARG A 246 14.76 1.48 5.84
N PHE A 247 13.89 2.19 6.52
CA PHE A 247 12.55 2.50 6.04
C PHE A 247 12.00 3.74 6.75
N ASP A 248 10.87 4.20 6.22
CA ASP A 248 10.24 5.45 6.58
C ASP A 248 8.74 5.21 6.75
N CYS A 249 8.19 5.63 7.87
CA CYS A 249 6.76 5.60 8.12
C CYS A 249 6.18 7.01 8.07
N TYR A 250 4.94 7.10 7.57
CA TYR A 250 4.22 8.33 7.31
C TYR A 250 2.79 8.22 7.81
N GLY A 251 2.22 9.35 8.18
CA GLY A 251 0.80 9.49 8.46
C GLY A 251 0.35 10.95 8.41
N THR A 252 -0.93 11.16 8.12
CA THR A 252 -1.55 12.48 8.24
C THR A 252 -2.02 12.67 9.68
N GLY A 253 -1.50 13.69 10.34
CA GLY A 253 -1.79 14.00 11.73
C GLY A 253 -3.22 14.49 11.95
N THR A 254 -3.64 14.57 13.21
CA THR A 254 -4.92 15.22 13.58
C THR A 254 -4.95 16.72 13.31
N ASP A 255 -3.79 17.32 13.07
CA ASP A 255 -3.58 18.69 12.59
C ASP A 255 -3.61 18.82 11.05
N ASN A 256 -3.91 17.72 10.34
CA ASN A 256 -3.90 17.60 8.89
C ASN A 256 -2.52 17.78 8.21
N THR A 257 -1.42 17.81 8.95
CA THR A 257 -0.08 17.85 8.37
C THR A 257 0.42 16.43 8.09
N MET A 258 1.32 16.27 7.11
CA MET A 258 2.01 14.99 6.94
C MET A 258 3.17 14.91 7.92
N TRP A 259 3.24 13.81 8.67
CA TRP A 259 4.35 13.49 9.56
C TRP A 259 5.11 12.28 9.07
N HIS A 260 6.40 12.26 9.36
CA HIS A 260 7.33 11.21 8.98
C HIS A 260 8.23 10.80 10.16
N LYS A 261 8.62 9.54 10.21
CA LYS A 261 9.63 9.01 11.15
C LYS A 261 10.40 7.90 10.46
N SER A 262 11.72 7.91 10.60
CA SER A 262 12.60 6.92 9.98
C SER A 262 13.14 5.89 10.98
N TRP A 263 13.50 4.73 10.46
CA TRP A 263 14.26 3.70 11.15
C TRP A 263 15.44 3.24 10.28
N SER A 264 16.60 3.02 10.90
CA SER A 264 17.75 2.36 10.29
C SER A 264 18.29 1.27 11.21
N SER A 265 18.98 0.26 10.66
CA SER A 265 19.64 -0.78 11.47
C SER A 265 20.76 -0.23 12.36
N GLY A 266 21.40 0.86 11.95
CA GLY A 266 22.51 1.50 12.68
C GLY A 266 22.06 2.42 13.81
N ASP A 267 20.98 3.18 13.60
CA ASP A 267 20.55 4.25 14.52
C ASP A 267 19.25 3.90 15.27
N GLY A 268 18.54 2.86 14.84
CA GLY A 268 17.21 2.54 15.32
C GLY A 268 16.19 3.58 14.87
N TRP A 269 15.19 3.84 15.72
CA TRP A 269 14.16 4.83 15.46
C TRP A 269 14.68 6.25 15.66
N GLN A 270 14.36 7.15 14.73
CA GLN A 270 14.45 8.59 14.97
C GLN A 270 13.70 8.95 16.27
N SER A 271 14.22 9.89 17.07
CA SER A 271 13.67 10.22 18.39
C SER A 271 12.23 10.74 18.34
N GLY A 272 11.93 11.66 17.42
CA GLY A 272 10.62 12.30 17.25
C GLY A 272 9.98 12.01 15.90
N TRP A 273 8.74 12.47 15.73
CA TRP A 273 8.12 12.61 14.42
C TRP A 273 8.57 13.95 13.81
N GLU A 274 8.93 13.95 12.53
CA GLU A 274 9.22 15.15 11.75
C GLU A 274 7.95 15.60 11.02
N SER A 275 7.56 16.87 11.18
CA SER A 275 6.48 17.43 10.37
C SER A 275 7.00 17.82 9.00
N LEU A 276 6.35 17.34 7.95
CA LEU A 276 6.60 17.76 6.58
C LEU A 276 5.64 18.90 6.16
N GLY A 277 4.79 19.38 7.07
CA GLY A 277 3.79 20.42 6.81
C GLY A 277 2.62 19.95 5.93
N GLY A 278 1.97 20.91 5.27
CA GLY A 278 0.82 20.68 4.39
C GLY A 278 -0.54 20.74 5.12
N ASN A 279 -1.63 20.49 4.38
CA ASN A 279 -3.00 20.47 4.89
C ASN A 279 -3.83 19.45 4.09
N PHE A 280 -3.93 18.22 4.59
CA PHE A 280 -4.31 17.05 3.79
C PHE A 280 -5.54 16.31 4.30
N ASP A 281 -6.31 15.79 3.33
CA ASP A 281 -7.53 15.01 3.50
C ASP A 281 -7.41 13.57 3.00
N GLY A 282 -6.22 12.98 3.09
CA GLY A 282 -5.98 11.58 2.76
C GLY A 282 -4.83 10.98 3.55
N ALA A 283 -4.70 9.66 3.49
CA ALA A 283 -3.44 9.02 3.86
C ALA A 283 -2.33 9.39 2.86
N PRO A 284 -1.06 9.51 3.30
CA PRO A 284 0.07 9.69 2.40
C PRO A 284 0.21 8.51 1.44
N THR A 285 0.65 8.76 0.21
CA THR A 285 1.13 7.74 -0.73
C THR A 285 2.57 8.05 -1.05
N VAL A 286 3.49 7.12 -0.81
CA VAL A 286 4.94 7.36 -1.00
C VAL A 286 5.51 6.27 -1.88
N VAL A 287 6.36 6.67 -2.84
CA VAL A 287 7.11 5.75 -3.71
C VAL A 287 8.60 6.06 -3.65
N SER A 288 9.42 5.08 -3.97
CA SER A 288 10.86 5.25 -4.19
C SER A 288 11.24 4.54 -5.49
N TRP A 289 12.02 5.21 -6.33
CA TRP A 289 12.64 4.61 -7.52
C TRP A 289 14.14 4.35 -7.35
N GLY A 290 14.69 4.56 -6.16
CA GLY A 290 16.11 4.31 -5.92
C GLY A 290 16.65 4.85 -4.60
N PRO A 291 17.92 4.55 -4.32
CA PRO A 291 18.64 5.02 -3.15
C PRO A 291 18.52 6.53 -2.96
N ASN A 292 18.26 6.92 -1.72
CA ASN A 292 18.15 8.31 -1.28
C ASN A 292 17.07 9.10 -2.01
N ARG A 293 16.02 8.42 -2.49
CA ARG A 293 14.89 9.06 -3.17
C ARG A 293 13.55 8.56 -2.65
N MET A 294 12.71 9.50 -2.25
CA MET A 294 11.29 9.27 -1.96
C MET A 294 10.46 10.38 -2.58
N ASP A 295 9.27 10.02 -3.05
CA ASP A 295 8.28 10.94 -3.61
C ASP A 295 6.97 10.74 -2.85
N CYS A 296 6.61 11.74 -2.05
CA CYS A 296 5.43 11.75 -1.20
C CYS A 296 4.29 12.47 -1.91
N PHE A 297 3.12 11.86 -1.89
CA PHE A 297 1.87 12.38 -2.43
C PHE A 297 0.80 12.45 -1.35
N CYS A 298 0.00 13.51 -1.36
CA CYS A 298 -1.18 13.58 -0.52
C CYS A 298 -2.29 14.42 -1.16
N TYR A 299 -3.53 14.10 -0.82
CA TYR A 299 -4.70 14.82 -1.31
C TYR A 299 -5.02 15.97 -0.38
N GLY A 300 -5.12 17.19 -0.91
CA GLY A 300 -5.47 18.39 -0.16
C GLY A 300 -6.98 18.58 -0.02
N TYR A 301 -7.40 19.35 0.99
CA TYR A 301 -8.79 19.79 1.14
C TYR A 301 -9.31 20.64 -0.04
N ASP A 302 -8.39 21.24 -0.80
CA ASP A 302 -8.70 21.97 -2.04
C ASP A 302 -8.86 21.06 -3.26
N LYS A 303 -8.93 19.74 -3.04
CA LYS A 303 -9.12 18.69 -4.04
C LYS A 303 -7.96 18.52 -5.02
N LYS A 304 -6.77 18.99 -4.65
CA LYS A 304 -5.54 18.80 -5.44
C LYS A 304 -4.66 17.72 -4.84
N ILE A 305 -3.75 17.21 -5.66
CA ILE A 305 -2.70 16.30 -5.21
C ILE A 305 -1.41 17.08 -5.09
N TYR A 306 -0.81 17.01 -3.92
CA TYR A 306 0.46 17.63 -3.60
C TYR A 306 1.59 16.62 -3.65
N HIS A 307 2.77 17.10 -3.99
CA HIS A 307 4.02 16.36 -4.10
C HIS A 307 5.11 17.04 -3.30
N LYS A 308 5.88 16.23 -2.58
CA LYS A 308 7.13 16.61 -1.89
C LYS A 308 8.11 15.47 -2.07
N SER A 309 9.39 15.79 -2.21
CA SER A 309 10.39 14.76 -2.46
C SER A 309 11.61 14.86 -1.55
N TRP A 310 12.26 13.72 -1.33
CA TRP A 310 13.52 13.59 -0.63
C TRP A 310 14.64 13.27 -1.63
N GLY A 311 15.79 13.91 -1.49
CA GLY A 311 16.99 13.69 -2.30
C GLY A 311 18.29 13.85 -1.52
N GLY A 312 18.30 13.55 -0.22
CA GLY A 312 19.34 13.94 0.75
C GLY A 312 18.91 15.13 1.62
N SER A 313 17.93 15.90 1.14
CA SER A 313 17.11 16.81 1.92
C SER A 313 15.69 16.80 1.34
N TRP A 314 14.74 17.30 2.13
CA TRP A 314 13.38 17.54 1.64
C TRP A 314 13.37 18.72 0.66
N SER A 315 12.61 18.60 -0.43
CA SER A 315 12.34 19.72 -1.34
C SER A 315 11.60 20.86 -0.63
N ASP A 316 11.77 22.09 -1.11
CA ASP A 316 11.11 23.25 -0.54
C ASP A 316 9.58 23.16 -0.68
N GLY A 317 8.88 23.25 0.45
CA GLY A 317 7.42 23.23 0.49
C GLY A 317 6.77 22.00 -0.15
N TRP A 318 5.49 22.15 -0.49
CA TRP A 318 4.68 21.20 -1.25
C TRP A 318 4.29 21.84 -2.58
N SER A 319 4.36 21.09 -3.67
CA SER A 319 3.94 21.54 -5.01
C SER A 319 2.74 20.72 -5.50
N THR A 320 1.90 21.32 -6.34
CA THR A 320 0.75 20.59 -6.92
C THR A 320 1.18 19.77 -8.14
N ILE A 321 0.62 18.57 -8.26
CA ILE A 321 0.68 17.73 -9.46
C ILE A 321 -0.70 17.55 -10.08
N SER A 322 -1.65 18.42 -9.73
CA SER A 322 -2.93 18.55 -10.41
C SER A 322 -2.80 19.24 -11.76
#